data_AF-A0A938E1A8-F1
#
_entry.id   AF-A0A938E1A8-F1
#
_cell.length_a   1.000
_cell.length_b   1.000
_cell.length_c   1.000
_cell.angle_alpha   90.00
_cell.angle_beta   90.00
_cell.angle_gamma   90.00
#
_symmetry.space_group_name_H-M   'P 1'
#
loop_
_entity.id
_entity.type
_entity.pdbx_description
1 polymer ?
#
loop_
_entity_poly.entity_id
_entity_poly.type
_entity_poly.pdbx_seq_one_letter_code
_entity_poly.pdbx_strand_id
1 'polypeptide(L)'
;MVRAGVSALCLLLVVGLCAPAAARERPRDNPEDTIPTEFLDLTEGIFDPETGEEIPIPAGDAGNASFVEDPAERIARELAHALGSAQSLDLRGLMSSLYKGKWFKPGKDDERKCLVDFESNGDYKAVSRGGIYRGAYQFSRRLAIGATWMMQAEVRKEFGDSAVEIVKSLRDRPMQQWNRYWQDRAFWTIWRDGRGKSHWVNGVRKCRD
;
A
#
# COMPACT_ATOMS: atom_id res chain seq x y z
N MET A 1 -33.23 40.04 -48.12
CA MET A 1 -33.26 41.28 -47.30
C MET A 1 -32.67 40.92 -45.94
N VAL A 2 -31.55 41.40 -45.41
CA VAL A 2 -30.66 42.55 -45.67
C VAL A 2 -29.23 42.21 -45.18
N ARG A 3 -28.24 42.51 -46.04
CA ARG A 3 -26.84 42.98 -45.88
C ARG A 3 -25.85 42.42 -44.82
N ALA A 4 -24.82 41.78 -45.37
CA ALA A 4 -23.37 42.03 -45.26
C ALA A 4 -22.82 43.12 -44.32
N GLY A 5 -21.68 42.78 -43.67
CA GLY A 5 -20.64 43.68 -43.20
C GLY A 5 -19.30 42.94 -43.07
N VAL A 6 -18.34 43.29 -43.93
CA VAL A 6 -16.94 42.79 -44.02
C VAL A 6 -16.00 43.95 -43.65
N SER A 7 -14.75 43.63 -43.28
CA SER A 7 -13.54 44.49 -43.12
C SER A 7 -13.29 45.07 -41.72
N ALA A 8 -12.07 45.17 -41.18
CA ALA A 8 -10.70 44.92 -41.66
C ALA A 8 -9.82 44.53 -40.43
N LEU A 9 -8.97 43.51 -40.52
CA LEU A 9 -7.53 43.60 -40.76
C LEU A 9 -6.77 44.60 -39.85
N CYS A 10 -6.07 44.06 -38.84
CA CYS A 10 -4.80 44.64 -38.42
C CYS A 10 -3.82 43.49 -38.13
N LEU A 11 -2.88 43.31 -39.05
CA LEU A 11 -1.66 42.53 -38.87
C LEU A 11 -0.87 43.07 -37.68
N LEU A 12 -0.42 42.18 -36.80
CA LEU A 12 0.87 42.33 -36.13
C LEU A 12 1.57 40.96 -36.18
N LEU A 13 2.49 40.83 -37.15
CA LEU A 13 3.54 39.84 -37.12
C LEU A 13 4.43 40.14 -35.90
N VAL A 14 4.63 39.15 -35.04
CA VAL A 14 5.86 39.06 -34.24
C VAL A 14 6.54 37.76 -34.61
N VAL A 15 7.68 37.91 -35.28
CA VAL A 15 8.60 36.84 -35.66
C VAL A 15 9.45 36.48 -34.45
N GLY A 16 9.60 35.18 -34.21
CA GLY A 16 10.84 34.61 -33.69
C GLY A 16 10.88 34.34 -32.19
N LEU A 17 10.87 33.06 -31.82
CA LEU A 17 12.04 32.36 -31.28
C LEU A 17 11.65 30.90 -30.98
N CYS A 18 12.23 29.97 -31.74
CA CYS A 18 12.43 28.59 -31.28
C CYS A 18 13.28 28.62 -30.01
N ALA A 19 12.80 28.00 -28.95
CA ALA A 19 13.62 27.57 -27.81
C ALA A 19 13.03 26.26 -27.25
N PRO A 20 13.88 25.41 -26.64
CA PRO A 20 13.85 23.96 -26.82
C PRO A 20 12.82 23.26 -25.94
N ALA A 21 12.61 21.98 -26.25
CA ALA A 21 11.97 21.00 -25.38
C ALA A 21 12.60 21.06 -23.97
N ALA A 22 11.94 21.78 -23.07
CA ALA A 22 12.25 21.73 -21.66
C ALA A 22 11.83 20.35 -21.16
N ALA A 23 12.84 19.58 -20.77
CA ALA A 23 12.70 18.34 -20.04
C ALA A 23 11.61 18.50 -18.97
N ARG A 24 10.62 17.62 -19.01
CA ARG A 24 9.62 17.45 -17.95
C ARG A 24 10.41 17.25 -16.65
N GLU A 25 10.40 18.27 -15.79
CA GLU A 25 10.97 18.18 -14.45
C GLU A 25 10.42 16.91 -13.79
N ARG A 26 11.32 16.05 -13.30
CA ARG A 26 10.95 15.00 -12.35
C ARG A 26 10.19 15.69 -11.21
N PRO A 27 9.06 15.14 -10.71
CA PRO A 27 8.35 15.73 -9.58
C PRO A 27 9.35 16.01 -8.46
N ARG A 28 9.42 17.27 -8.01
CA ARG A 28 10.19 17.64 -6.84
C ARG A 28 9.63 16.85 -5.66
N ASP A 29 10.49 16.10 -4.98
CA ASP A 29 10.17 15.41 -3.74
C ASP A 29 9.48 16.40 -2.79
N ASN A 30 8.18 16.17 -2.53
CA ASN A 30 7.45 16.95 -1.53
C ASN A 30 8.04 16.56 -0.16
N PRO A 31 8.47 17.49 0.70
CA PRO A 31 8.99 17.16 2.02
C PRO A 31 8.02 16.37 2.90
N GLU A 32 6.72 16.34 2.58
CA GLU A 32 5.72 15.46 3.21
C GLU A 32 5.73 14.00 2.70
N ASP A 33 6.48 13.69 1.65
CA ASP A 33 6.70 12.34 1.13
C ASP A 33 7.98 11.69 1.68
N THR A 34 8.80 12.42 2.43
CA THR A 34 9.96 11.87 3.13
C THR A 34 9.49 10.95 4.26
N ILE A 35 9.88 9.67 4.20
CA ILE A 35 9.64 8.70 5.29
C ILE A 35 10.26 9.29 6.57
N PRO A 36 9.48 9.58 7.62
CA PRO A 36 10.06 10.13 8.83
C PRO A 36 11.12 9.18 9.40
N THR A 37 12.24 9.72 9.88
CA THR A 37 13.43 8.95 10.31
C THR A 37 13.11 7.87 11.33
N GLU A 38 12.07 8.08 12.12
CA GLU A 38 11.56 7.14 13.12
C GLU A 38 10.82 5.91 12.56
N PHE A 39 10.52 5.92 11.25
CA PHE A 39 10.02 4.79 10.46
C PHE A 39 11.08 4.22 9.53
N LEU A 40 12.25 4.88 9.38
CA LEU A 40 13.37 4.32 8.61
C LEU A 40 13.87 3.01 9.22
N ASP A 41 13.84 2.89 10.56
CA ASP A 41 14.16 1.66 11.30
C ASP A 41 13.23 0.48 10.95
N LEU A 42 11.99 0.76 10.52
CA LEU A 42 11.06 -0.26 10.01
C LEU A 42 11.26 -0.55 8.50
N THR A 43 12.11 0.23 7.84
CA THR A 43 12.53 0.08 6.44
C THR A 43 13.97 -0.39 6.27
N GLU A 44 14.73 -0.57 7.36
CA GLU A 44 16.08 -1.12 7.39
C GLU A 44 16.10 -2.46 6.63
N GLY A 45 16.65 -2.42 5.41
CA GLY A 45 16.57 -3.50 4.44
C GLY A 45 16.24 -3.09 3.00
N ILE A 46 16.29 -1.79 2.65
CA ILE A 46 16.14 -1.34 1.25
C ILE A 46 17.45 -0.77 0.66
N PHE A 47 18.45 -0.38 1.46
CA PHE A 47 19.78 0.02 0.97
C PHE A 47 20.87 -0.35 1.97
N ASP A 48 22.04 -0.77 1.46
CA ASP A 48 23.27 -0.89 2.25
C ASP A 48 23.80 0.54 2.53
N PRO A 49 23.89 0.96 3.81
CA PRO A 49 24.29 2.32 4.18
C PRO A 49 25.78 2.62 3.93
N GLU A 50 26.61 1.61 3.64
CA GLU A 50 28.04 1.79 3.37
C GLU A 50 28.32 1.92 1.86
N THR A 51 27.50 1.30 1.01
CA THR A 51 27.76 1.19 -0.44
C THR A 51 26.75 1.92 -1.32
N GLY A 52 25.56 2.25 -0.80
CA GLY A 52 24.50 2.91 -1.58
C GLY A 52 23.91 2.05 -2.70
N GLU A 53 24.24 0.75 -2.71
CA GLU A 53 23.77 -0.20 -3.72
C GLU A 53 22.37 -0.74 -3.37
N GLU A 54 21.52 -0.90 -4.38
CA GLU A 54 20.20 -1.51 -4.24
C GLU A 54 20.38 -3.01 -3.94
N ILE A 55 19.96 -3.48 -2.76
CA ILE A 55 19.99 -4.91 -2.43
C ILE A 55 19.08 -5.64 -3.44
N PRO A 56 19.56 -6.66 -4.18
CA PRO A 56 18.78 -7.33 -5.21
C PRO A 56 17.43 -7.77 -4.64
N ILE A 57 16.36 -7.39 -5.35
CA ILE A 57 14.98 -7.78 -5.03
C ILE A 57 14.96 -9.31 -4.84
N PRO A 58 14.73 -9.84 -3.61
CA PRO A 58 14.63 -11.28 -3.45
C PRO A 58 13.40 -11.74 -4.24
N ALA A 59 13.56 -12.88 -4.92
CA ALA A 59 12.63 -13.53 -5.84
C ALA A 59 11.28 -13.95 -5.19
N GLY A 60 10.55 -12.99 -4.63
CA GLY A 60 9.26 -13.18 -3.98
C GLY A 60 8.14 -13.49 -4.97
N ASP A 61 8.25 -12.99 -6.20
CA ASP A 61 7.27 -13.27 -7.26
C ASP A 61 7.32 -14.75 -7.70
N ALA A 62 8.50 -15.38 -7.63
CA ALA A 62 8.69 -16.78 -8.04
C ALA A 62 8.15 -17.81 -7.03
N GLY A 63 7.96 -17.42 -5.75
CA GLY A 63 7.49 -18.31 -4.69
C GLY A 63 5.97 -18.50 -4.63
N ASN A 64 5.20 -17.70 -5.39
CA ASN A 64 3.74 -17.78 -5.47
C ASN A 64 3.24 -18.55 -6.71
N ALA A 65 4.14 -19.21 -7.44
CA ALA A 65 3.89 -19.91 -8.70
C ALA A 65 2.90 -21.10 -8.61
N SER A 66 2.33 -21.40 -7.44
CA SER A 66 1.22 -22.35 -7.32
C SER A 66 -0.17 -21.74 -7.54
N PHE A 67 -0.27 -20.42 -7.77
CA PHE A 67 -1.44 -19.76 -8.36
C PHE A 67 -1.00 -19.08 -9.66
N VAL A 68 -1.18 -19.75 -10.80
CA VAL A 68 -0.95 -19.14 -12.12
C VAL A 68 -2.12 -18.19 -12.38
N GLU A 69 -2.01 -17.01 -11.82
CA GLU A 69 -2.96 -15.94 -12.01
C GLU A 69 -2.27 -14.81 -12.77
N ASP A 70 -2.94 -14.26 -13.78
CA ASP A 70 -2.39 -13.13 -14.53
C ASP A 70 -2.16 -11.95 -13.57
N PRO A 71 -0.93 -11.42 -13.48
CA PRO A 71 -0.63 -10.25 -12.66
C PRO A 71 -1.61 -9.08 -12.86
N ALA A 72 -2.10 -8.86 -14.08
CA ALA A 72 -3.07 -7.81 -14.37
C ALA A 72 -4.45 -8.09 -13.72
N GLU A 73 -4.92 -9.34 -13.77
CA GLU A 73 -6.17 -9.74 -13.12
C GLU A 73 -6.06 -9.63 -11.60
N ARG A 74 -4.92 -10.03 -11.02
CA ARG A 74 -4.66 -9.86 -9.59
C ARG A 74 -4.74 -8.40 -9.19
N ILE A 75 -4.01 -7.56 -9.90
CA ILE A 75 -3.96 -6.12 -9.65
C ILE A 75 -5.37 -5.51 -9.77
N ALA A 76 -6.14 -5.88 -10.79
CA ALA A 76 -7.50 -5.38 -10.97
C ALA A 76 -8.43 -5.77 -9.81
N ARG A 77 -8.37 -7.02 -9.34
CA ARG A 77 -9.19 -7.47 -8.20
C ARG A 77 -8.74 -6.82 -6.89
N GLU A 78 -7.44 -6.73 -6.64
CA GLU A 78 -6.92 -6.04 -5.47
C GLU A 78 -7.26 -4.54 -5.46
N LEU A 79 -7.25 -3.88 -6.62
CA LEU A 79 -7.69 -2.49 -6.76
C LEU A 79 -9.17 -2.36 -6.40
N ALA A 80 -10.04 -3.28 -6.84
CA ALA A 80 -11.44 -3.28 -6.44
C ALA A 80 -11.60 -3.43 -4.91
N HIS A 81 -10.78 -4.27 -4.28
CA HIS A 81 -10.76 -4.39 -2.83
C HIS A 81 -10.25 -3.12 -2.13
N ALA A 82 -9.18 -2.53 -2.63
CA ALA A 82 -8.59 -1.28 -2.15
C ALA A 82 -9.61 -0.13 -2.16
N LEU A 83 -10.44 -0.06 -3.22
CA LEU A 83 -11.50 0.92 -3.41
C LEU A 83 -12.81 0.61 -2.64
N GLY A 84 -12.90 -0.52 -1.93
CA GLY A 84 -14.05 -0.82 -1.08
C GLY A 84 -15.12 -1.74 -1.70
N SER A 85 -14.70 -2.78 -2.44
CA SER A 85 -15.59 -3.90 -2.80
C SER A 85 -16.41 -4.45 -1.61
N ALA A 86 -17.54 -5.10 -1.87
CA ALA A 86 -18.35 -5.74 -0.82
C ALA A 86 -17.53 -6.69 0.06
N GLN A 87 -16.61 -7.45 -0.53
CA GLN A 87 -15.72 -8.35 0.24
C GLN A 87 -14.77 -7.58 1.16
N SER A 88 -14.20 -6.44 0.74
CA SER A 88 -13.29 -5.68 1.61
C SER A 88 -13.99 -4.91 2.72
N LEU A 89 -15.29 -4.64 2.55
CA LEU A 89 -16.15 -4.04 3.59
C LEU A 89 -16.75 -5.06 4.57
N ASP A 90 -16.64 -6.36 4.26
CA ASP A 90 -16.93 -7.42 5.21
C ASP A 90 -15.77 -7.54 6.21
N LEU A 91 -16.05 -7.21 7.47
CA LEU A 91 -15.04 -7.00 8.51
C LEU A 91 -15.12 -8.07 9.61
N ARG A 92 -15.66 -9.25 9.30
CA ARG A 92 -15.81 -10.35 10.26
C ARG A 92 -15.36 -11.69 9.69
N GLY A 93 -14.84 -12.53 10.59
CA GLY A 93 -14.53 -13.92 10.33
C GLY A 93 -13.08 -14.19 9.92
N LEU A 94 -12.73 -15.47 9.90
CA LEU A 94 -11.39 -15.96 9.57
C LEU A 94 -11.26 -16.19 8.06
N MET A 95 -11.42 -15.11 7.30
CA MET A 95 -11.41 -15.14 5.83
C MET A 95 -9.99 -15.15 5.27
N SER A 96 -9.81 -15.70 4.08
CA SER A 96 -8.54 -15.64 3.34
C SER A 96 -8.11 -14.19 3.07
N SER A 97 -6.80 -13.94 3.07
CA SER A 97 -6.25 -12.60 2.81
C SER A 97 -6.73 -12.06 1.45
N LEU A 98 -7.26 -10.84 1.41
CA LEU A 98 -7.59 -10.13 0.17
C LEU A 98 -6.36 -9.55 -0.54
N TYR A 99 -5.23 -9.42 0.18
CA TYR A 99 -3.95 -9.09 -0.42
C TYR A 99 -3.24 -10.35 -0.90
N LYS A 100 -2.83 -10.37 -2.17
CA LYS A 100 -2.11 -11.45 -2.87
C LYS A 100 -0.83 -10.97 -3.55
N GLY A 101 -0.36 -9.76 -3.22
CA GLY A 101 0.85 -9.17 -3.81
C GLY A 101 2.15 -9.77 -3.29
N LYS A 102 3.26 -9.08 -3.56
CA LYS A 102 4.65 -9.54 -3.36
C LYS A 102 4.91 -10.23 -2.01
N TRP A 103 4.36 -9.70 -0.92
CA TRP A 103 4.62 -10.21 0.43
C TRP A 103 3.65 -11.30 0.89
N PHE A 104 2.58 -11.56 0.13
CA PHE A 104 1.64 -12.62 0.46
C PHE A 104 2.31 -13.98 0.35
N LYS A 105 2.12 -14.83 1.37
CA LYS A 105 2.58 -16.22 1.36
C LYS A 105 1.41 -17.19 1.49
N PRO A 106 1.02 -17.86 0.39
CA PRO A 106 -0.10 -18.81 0.39
C PRO A 106 0.02 -19.87 1.49
N GLY A 107 1.20 -20.48 1.64
CA GLY A 107 1.47 -21.52 2.66
C GLY A 107 1.49 -21.01 4.11
N LYS A 108 1.26 -19.71 4.33
CA LYS A 108 1.21 -19.07 5.65
C LYS A 108 -0.12 -18.38 5.93
N ASP A 109 -1.09 -18.46 5.02
CA ASP A 109 -2.39 -17.79 5.21
C ASP A 109 -3.21 -18.42 6.35
N ASP A 110 -3.05 -19.72 6.61
CA ASP A 110 -3.73 -20.36 7.75
C ASP A 110 -3.10 -19.97 9.10
N GLU A 111 -1.77 -19.81 9.16
CA GLU A 111 -1.08 -19.24 10.32
C GLU A 111 -1.56 -17.80 10.59
N ARG A 112 -1.75 -17.00 9.53
CA ARG A 112 -2.35 -15.67 9.62
C ARG A 112 -3.80 -15.72 10.12
N LYS A 113 -4.63 -16.64 9.64
CA LYS A 113 -6.02 -16.78 10.13
C LYS A 113 -6.05 -17.12 11.62
N CYS A 114 -5.21 -18.05 12.07
CA CYS A 114 -5.06 -18.35 13.49
C CYS A 114 -4.61 -17.12 14.28
N LEU A 115 -3.67 -16.32 13.75
CA LEU A 115 -3.25 -15.08 14.39
C LEU A 115 -4.43 -14.10 14.53
N VAL A 116 -5.21 -13.91 13.47
CA VAL A 116 -6.41 -13.06 13.50
C VAL A 116 -7.43 -13.55 14.53
N ASP A 117 -7.62 -14.86 14.64
CA ASP A 117 -8.46 -15.48 15.67
C ASP A 117 -7.93 -15.17 17.08
N PHE A 118 -6.63 -15.37 17.30
CA PHE A 118 -5.99 -15.11 18.59
C PHE A 118 -6.06 -13.64 19.01
N GLU A 119 -5.78 -12.74 18.08
CA GLU A 119 -5.66 -11.31 18.36
C GLU A 119 -7.03 -10.60 18.45
N SER A 120 -8.04 -11.08 17.71
CA SER A 120 -9.29 -10.34 17.54
C SER A 120 -10.55 -11.19 17.40
N ASN A 121 -10.45 -12.52 17.46
CA ASN A 121 -11.55 -13.45 17.20
C ASN A 121 -12.22 -13.19 15.83
N GLY A 122 -11.40 -12.86 14.81
CA GLY A 122 -11.88 -12.56 13.47
C GLY A 122 -12.56 -11.20 13.30
N ASP A 123 -12.48 -10.29 14.27
CA ASP A 123 -13.10 -8.97 14.17
C ASP A 123 -12.11 -7.90 13.66
N TYR A 124 -12.26 -7.48 12.41
CA TYR A 124 -11.46 -6.40 11.83
C TYR A 124 -11.81 -5.02 12.40
N LYS A 125 -12.87 -4.91 13.19
CA LYS A 125 -13.24 -3.71 13.94
C LYS A 125 -12.75 -3.74 15.39
N ALA A 126 -12.04 -4.79 15.81
CA ALA A 126 -11.62 -4.97 17.19
C ALA A 126 -10.80 -3.78 17.72
N VAL A 127 -11.00 -3.48 18.99
CA VAL A 127 -10.23 -2.50 19.76
C VAL A 127 -9.91 -3.15 21.09
N SER A 128 -8.63 -3.19 21.46
CA SER A 128 -8.22 -3.74 22.75
C SER A 128 -8.83 -2.95 23.91
N ARG A 129 -8.90 -3.57 25.08
CA ARG A 129 -9.49 -2.96 26.30
C ARG A 129 -8.91 -1.57 26.63
N GLY A 130 -7.62 -1.35 26.36
CA GLY A 130 -6.95 -0.06 26.58
C GLY A 130 -7.02 0.92 25.39
N GLY A 131 -7.62 0.53 24.26
CA GLY A 131 -7.70 1.36 23.06
C GLY A 131 -6.39 1.54 22.30
N ILE A 132 -5.34 0.81 22.67
CA ILE A 132 -3.99 0.94 22.09
C ILE A 132 -3.87 0.15 20.79
N TYR A 133 -4.45 -1.05 20.76
CA TYR A 133 -4.33 -2.01 19.67
C TYR A 133 -5.67 -2.17 18.94
N ARG A 134 -5.62 -2.19 17.61
CA ARG A 134 -6.81 -2.00 16.77
C ARG A 134 -6.76 -2.86 15.51
N GLY A 135 -7.93 -3.26 15.04
CA GLY A 135 -8.10 -4.11 13.86
C GLY A 135 -7.86 -5.59 14.15
N ALA A 136 -7.99 -6.41 13.11
CA ALA A 136 -7.90 -7.87 13.20
C ALA A 136 -6.54 -8.37 13.73
N TYR A 137 -5.51 -7.58 13.45
CA TYR A 137 -4.11 -7.87 13.78
C TYR A 137 -3.62 -7.09 14.99
N GLN A 138 -4.51 -6.39 15.71
CA GLN A 138 -4.16 -5.64 16.93
C GLN A 138 -2.96 -4.68 16.72
N PHE A 139 -2.99 -3.89 15.65
CA PHE A 139 -1.95 -2.91 15.37
C PHE A 139 -1.98 -1.76 16.38
N SER A 140 -0.79 -1.32 16.80
CA SER A 140 -0.64 0.01 17.41
C SER A 140 -0.78 1.10 16.35
N ARG A 141 -1.12 2.33 16.76
CA ARG A 141 -1.22 3.47 15.82
C ARG A 141 0.10 3.74 15.08
N ARG A 142 1.24 3.63 15.79
CA ARG A 142 2.57 3.84 15.20
C ARG A 142 2.87 2.79 14.13
N LEU A 143 2.61 1.52 14.42
CA LEU A 143 2.83 0.44 13.46
C LEU A 143 1.94 0.60 12.22
N ALA A 144 0.68 1.01 12.40
CA ALA A 144 -0.23 1.25 11.29
C ALA A 144 0.29 2.37 10.37
N ILE A 145 0.73 3.50 10.93
CA ILE A 145 1.33 4.60 10.15
C ILE A 145 2.59 4.12 9.42
N GLY A 146 3.48 3.39 10.11
CA GLY A 146 4.68 2.80 9.49
C GLY A 146 4.34 1.92 8.29
N ALA A 147 3.32 1.06 8.41
CA ALA A 147 2.85 0.23 7.31
C ALA A 147 2.44 1.06 6.09
N THR A 148 1.77 2.22 6.28
CA THR A 148 1.39 3.08 5.15
C THR A 148 2.59 3.55 4.34
N TRP A 149 3.70 3.91 5.01
CA TRP A 149 4.95 4.30 4.34
C TRP A 149 5.54 3.13 3.55
N MET A 150 5.63 1.95 4.18
CA MET A 150 6.17 0.75 3.56
C MET A 150 5.37 0.29 2.33
N MET A 151 4.05 0.52 2.31
CA MET A 151 3.17 0.11 1.21
C MET A 151 3.27 1.02 -0.03
N GLN A 152 3.69 2.28 0.10
CA GLN A 152 3.53 3.28 -0.97
C GLN A 152 4.20 2.90 -2.30
N ALA A 153 5.44 2.42 -2.25
CA ALA A 153 6.20 2.11 -3.46
C ALA A 153 5.52 1.01 -4.29
N GLU A 154 5.01 -0.03 -3.62
CA GLU A 154 4.28 -1.12 -4.28
C GLU A 154 2.90 -0.67 -4.75
N VAL A 155 2.17 0.10 -3.94
CA VAL A 155 0.87 0.65 -4.34
C VAL A 155 1.02 1.52 -5.59
N ARG A 156 2.05 2.38 -5.64
CA ARG A 156 2.33 3.20 -6.82
C ARG A 156 2.60 2.35 -8.06
N LYS A 157 3.40 1.29 -7.92
CA LYS A 157 3.72 0.38 -9.03
C LYS A 157 2.49 -0.37 -9.53
N GLU A 158 1.63 -0.82 -8.63
CA GLU A 158 0.47 -1.66 -8.96
C GLU A 158 -0.74 -0.84 -9.45
N PHE A 159 -1.02 0.30 -8.82
CA PHE A 159 -2.28 1.04 -8.97
C PHE A 159 -2.09 2.50 -9.42
N GLY A 160 -0.86 2.99 -9.49
CA GLY A 160 -0.53 4.36 -9.84
C GLY A 160 -0.68 5.36 -8.68
N ASP A 161 -0.36 6.62 -8.95
CA ASP A 161 -0.27 7.67 -7.92
C ASP A 161 -1.60 7.96 -7.21
N SER A 162 -2.74 7.83 -7.90
CA SER A 162 -4.06 8.06 -7.29
C SER A 162 -4.34 7.12 -6.10
N ALA A 163 -3.83 5.89 -6.14
CA ALA A 163 -3.98 4.94 -5.04
C ALA A 163 -3.03 5.20 -3.88
N VAL A 164 -1.91 5.89 -4.12
CA VAL A 164 -1.00 6.34 -3.05
C VAL A 164 -1.71 7.34 -2.14
N GLU A 165 -2.57 8.18 -2.69
CA GLU A 165 -3.38 9.12 -1.89
C GLU A 165 -4.36 8.39 -0.96
N ILE A 166 -4.88 7.22 -1.37
CA ILE A 166 -5.65 6.35 -0.47
C ILE A 166 -4.78 5.90 0.70
N VAL A 167 -3.56 5.43 0.43
CA VAL A 167 -2.62 4.99 1.46
C VAL A 167 -2.25 6.12 2.42
N LYS A 168 -2.02 7.32 1.92
CA LYS A 168 -1.77 8.51 2.74
C LYS A 168 -2.98 8.80 3.65
N SER A 169 -4.20 8.77 3.11
CA SER A 169 -5.44 8.98 3.88
C SER A 169 -5.69 7.93 4.98
N LEU A 170 -5.06 6.76 4.90
CA LEU A 170 -5.17 5.74 5.95
C LEU A 170 -4.50 6.18 7.26
N ARG A 171 -3.51 7.09 7.19
CA ARG A 171 -2.78 7.59 8.36
C ARG A 171 -3.67 8.33 9.35
N ASP A 172 -4.71 8.99 8.84
CA ASP A 172 -5.65 9.78 9.63
C ASP A 172 -6.70 8.90 10.32
N ARG A 173 -6.86 7.66 9.85
CA ARG A 173 -7.85 6.72 10.37
C ARG A 173 -7.19 5.65 11.23
N PRO A 174 -7.77 5.31 12.38
CA PRO A 174 -7.26 4.20 13.17
C PRO A 174 -7.56 2.86 12.46
N MET A 175 -6.70 1.84 12.68
CA MET A 175 -6.68 0.59 11.89
C MET A 175 -8.04 -0.10 11.75
N GLN A 176 -8.88 -0.08 12.80
CA GLN A 176 -10.20 -0.71 12.80
C GLN A 176 -11.21 -0.04 11.85
N GLN A 177 -10.88 1.13 11.29
CA GLN A 177 -11.64 1.82 10.25
C GLN A 177 -11.09 1.55 8.83
N TRP A 178 -9.98 0.84 8.71
CA TRP A 178 -9.46 0.42 7.42
C TRP A 178 -10.28 -0.77 6.93
N ASN A 179 -10.52 -0.84 5.62
CA ASN A 179 -11.16 -2.01 5.02
C ASN A 179 -10.24 -3.24 5.18
N ARG A 180 -10.79 -4.44 5.01
CA ARG A 180 -10.05 -5.69 5.22
C ARG A 180 -8.79 -5.77 4.37
N TYR A 181 -8.86 -5.33 3.11
CA TYR A 181 -7.73 -5.35 2.19
C TYR A 181 -6.53 -4.56 2.71
N TRP A 182 -6.74 -3.34 3.21
CA TRP A 182 -5.66 -2.52 3.73
C TRP A 182 -5.07 -3.08 5.02
N GLN A 183 -5.89 -3.72 5.87
CA GLN A 183 -5.38 -4.42 7.06
C GLN A 183 -4.52 -5.65 6.67
N ASP A 184 -5.02 -6.47 5.74
CA ASP A 184 -4.30 -7.66 5.24
C ASP A 184 -2.98 -7.26 4.57
N ARG A 185 -3.02 -6.24 3.70
CA ARG A 185 -1.83 -5.72 3.02
C ARG A 185 -0.79 -5.21 4.03
N ALA A 186 -1.21 -4.42 5.01
CA ALA A 186 -0.33 -3.91 6.05
C ALA A 186 0.33 -5.05 6.84
N PHE A 187 -0.44 -6.08 7.22
CA PHE A 187 0.10 -7.27 7.89
C PHE A 187 1.19 -7.93 7.05
N TRP A 188 0.92 -8.26 5.78
CA TRP A 188 1.89 -8.96 4.94
C TRP A 188 3.12 -8.12 4.64
N THR A 189 2.96 -6.82 4.41
CA THR A 189 4.07 -5.88 4.20
C THR A 189 5.02 -5.81 5.39
N ILE A 190 4.50 -5.86 6.63
CA ILE A 190 5.32 -5.90 7.83
C ILE A 190 5.89 -7.30 8.06
N TRP A 191 5.05 -8.34 7.97
CA TRP A 191 5.46 -9.71 8.25
C TRP A 191 6.63 -10.12 7.37
N ARG A 192 6.62 -9.79 6.07
CA ARG A 192 7.76 -9.81 5.14
C ARG A 192 8.68 -11.01 5.33
N ASP A 193 8.24 -12.18 4.87
CA ASP A 193 8.98 -13.45 5.02
C ASP A 193 9.30 -13.81 6.49
N GLY A 194 8.48 -13.33 7.44
CA GLY A 194 8.64 -13.53 8.86
C GLY A 194 9.61 -12.57 9.56
N ARG A 195 10.20 -11.59 8.86
CA ARG A 195 11.05 -10.57 9.48
C ARG A 195 10.31 -9.73 10.52
N GLY A 196 9.06 -9.36 10.23
CA GLY A 196 8.21 -8.59 11.15
C GLY A 196 7.40 -9.43 12.15
N LYS A 197 7.65 -10.74 12.26
CA LYS A 197 6.88 -11.62 13.16
C LYS A 197 6.97 -11.23 14.64
N SER A 198 8.01 -10.49 15.02
CA SER A 198 8.22 -10.00 16.40
C SER A 198 7.13 -9.02 16.87
N HIS A 199 6.35 -8.43 15.95
CA HIS A 199 5.17 -7.66 16.33
C HIS A 199 4.02 -8.52 16.87
N TRP A 200 4.05 -9.84 16.62
CA TRP A 200 3.01 -10.80 17.00
C TRP A 200 3.58 -12.07 17.65
N VAL A 201 4.67 -11.97 18.42
CA VAL A 201 5.38 -13.15 18.97
C VAL A 201 4.44 -14.13 19.65
N ASN A 202 3.52 -13.64 20.48
CA ASN A 202 2.63 -14.51 21.26
C ASN A 202 1.63 -15.25 20.35
N GLY A 203 1.01 -14.54 19.40
CA GLY A 203 0.09 -15.15 18.44
C GLY A 203 0.79 -16.11 17.49
N VAL A 204 1.93 -15.71 16.91
CA VAL A 204 2.73 -16.56 16.01
C VAL A 204 3.23 -17.82 16.72
N ARG A 205 3.64 -17.74 17.99
CA ARG A 205 4.04 -18.92 18.76
C ARG A 205 2.86 -19.89 18.94
N LYS A 206 1.70 -19.39 19.34
CA LYS A 206 0.50 -20.21 19.53
C LYS A 206 0.00 -20.86 18.24
N CYS A 207 0.17 -20.19 17.10
CA CYS A 207 -0.37 -20.62 15.81
C CYS A 207 0.56 -21.51 14.97
N ARG A 208 1.76 -21.82 15.48
CA ARG A 208 2.72 -22.75 14.87
C ARG A 208 2.74 -24.13 15.53
N ASP A 209 2.17 -24.25 16.72
CA ASP A 209 2.05 -25.48 17.51
C ASP A 209 0.73 -26.20 17.18
#